data_AF-A0A172TA52-F1
#
_entry.id   AF-A0A172TA52-F1
#
_cell.length_a   1.000
_cell.length_b   1.000
_cell.length_c   1.000
_cell.angle_alpha   90.00
_cell.angle_beta   90.00
_cell.angle_gamma   90.00
#
_symmetry.space_group_name_H-M   'P 1'
#
loop_
_entity.id
_entity.type
_entity.pdbx_description
1 polymer ?
#
loop_
_entity_poly.entity_id
_entity_poly.type
_entity_poly.pdbx_seq_one_letter_code
_entity_poly.pdbx_strand_id
1 'polypeptide(L)'
;MATLEVECPVCEEILELTDQDRAELEVGDVIVCDSCNAEMEVTRNGEGEDFELELLGVLTTCPNCGEEFDVTEDMLAAAPVVEGMDGEVVSIVDCPHCRARIELAFEDEEPEDVSLR
;
A
#
# COMPACT_ATOMS: atom_id res chain seq x y z
N MET A 1 11.51 -4.76 27.71
CA MET A 1 11.31 -5.37 26.38
C MET A 1 11.09 -4.19 25.49
N ALA A 2 11.98 -3.98 24.52
CA ALA A 2 11.84 -2.85 23.62
C ALA A 2 10.97 -3.36 22.46
N THR A 3 9.72 -2.93 22.42
CA THR A 3 8.86 -3.17 21.26
C THR A 3 9.20 -2.09 20.23
N LEU A 4 9.37 -2.51 18.97
CA LEU A 4 9.48 -1.59 17.85
C LEU A 4 8.06 -1.28 17.40
N GLU A 5 7.67 -0.01 17.50
CA GLU A 5 6.37 0.48 17.04
C GLU A 5 6.53 0.94 15.59
N VAL A 6 5.77 0.34 14.68
CA VAL A 6 5.77 0.70 13.26
C VAL A 6 4.35 1.05 12.84
N GLU A 7 4.15 2.22 12.26
CA GLU A 7 2.83 2.66 11.80
C GLU A 7 2.53 2.07 10.42
N CYS A 8 1.35 1.48 10.26
CA CYS A 8 0.88 1.02 8.96
C CYS A 8 0.50 2.23 8.09
N PRO A 9 1.10 2.41 6.89
CA PRO A 9 0.79 3.56 6.03
C PRO A 9 -0.62 3.52 5.44
N VAL A 10 -1.35 2.40 5.54
CA VAL A 10 -2.68 2.21 4.93
C VAL A 10 -3.81 2.52 5.91
N CYS A 11 -3.69 2.08 7.16
CA CYS A 11 -4.74 2.23 8.16
C CYS A 11 -4.31 3.03 9.40
N GLU A 12 -3.08 3.54 9.39
CA GLU A 12 -2.46 4.32 10.47
C GLU A 12 -2.43 3.56 11.82
N GLU A 13 -2.56 2.23 11.78
CA GLU A 13 -2.52 1.43 12.99
C GLU A 13 -1.08 1.10 13.39
N ILE A 14 -0.81 1.18 14.70
CA ILE A 14 0.50 0.90 15.27
C ILE A 14 0.69 -0.61 15.39
N LEU A 15 1.64 -1.14 14.63
CA LEU A 15 2.14 -2.51 14.74
C LEU A 15 3.23 -2.57 15.81
N GLU A 16 2.96 -3.31 16.88
CA GLU A 16 3.92 -3.56 17.95
C GLU A 16 4.73 -4.83 17.65
N LEU A 17 5.93 -4.67 17.08
CA LEU A 17 6.85 -5.78 16.80
C LEU A 17 7.75 -6.05 18.02
N THR A 18 7.99 -7.33 18.34
CA THR A 18 8.89 -7.66 19.44
C THR A 18 10.36 -7.63 19.01
N ASP A 19 11.27 -7.56 19.98
CA ASP A 19 12.72 -7.74 19.74
C ASP A 19 13.03 -9.06 19.00
N GLN A 20 12.18 -10.09 19.15
CA GLN A 20 12.36 -11.37 18.48
C GLN A 20 11.96 -11.28 17.01
N ASP A 21 10.81 -10.67 16.71
CA ASP A 21 10.36 -10.41 15.33
C ASP A 21 11.41 -9.57 14.60
N ARG A 22 11.92 -8.50 15.23
CA ARG A 22 13.00 -7.66 14.67
C ARG A 22 14.28 -8.44 14.37
N ALA A 23 14.63 -9.43 15.18
CA ALA A 23 15.84 -10.23 14.98
C ALA A 23 15.69 -11.27 13.86
N GLU A 24 14.45 -11.63 13.52
CA GLU A 24 14.11 -12.55 12.44
C GLU A 24 13.85 -11.82 11.11
N LEU A 25 13.51 -10.52 11.16
CA LEU A 25 13.27 -9.68 9.98
C LEU A 25 14.56 -9.21 9.30
N GLU A 26 14.66 -9.48 8.00
CA GLU A 26 15.71 -9.01 7.11
C GLU A 26 15.15 -7.95 6.14
N VAL A 27 16.05 -7.17 5.53
CA VAL A 27 15.68 -6.19 4.51
C VAL A 27 15.18 -6.94 3.28
N GLY A 28 13.97 -6.64 2.83
CA GLY A 28 13.26 -7.37 1.78
C GLY A 28 12.30 -8.45 2.30
N ASP A 29 12.13 -8.60 3.62
CA ASP A 29 11.02 -9.39 4.17
C ASP A 29 9.68 -8.64 4.06
N VAL A 30 8.60 -9.39 3.88
CA VAL A 30 7.23 -8.86 3.77
C VAL A 30 6.50 -9.07 5.09
N ILE A 31 5.98 -7.98 5.67
CA ILE A 31 5.15 -7.97 6.87
C ILE A 31 3.71 -7.71 6.45
N VAL A 32 2.77 -8.47 7.00
CA VAL A 32 1.34 -8.28 6.76
C VAL A 32 0.70 -7.59 7.96
N CYS A 33 -0.03 -6.50 7.73
CA CYS A 33 -0.81 -5.88 8.79
C CYS A 33 -2.00 -6.76 9.18
N ASP A 34 -2.16 -7.08 10.47
CA ASP A 34 -3.27 -7.91 10.97
C ASP A 34 -4.66 -7.26 10.78
N SER A 35 -4.73 -5.93 10.63
CA SER A 35 -6.00 -5.20 10.58
C SER A 35 -6.48 -4.85 9.18
N CYS A 36 -5.58 -4.42 8.29
CA CYS A 36 -5.93 -4.07 6.91
C CYS A 36 -5.43 -5.09 5.88
N ASN A 37 -4.69 -6.12 6.33
CA ASN A 37 -4.07 -7.12 5.46
C ASN A 37 -3.11 -6.54 4.41
N ALA A 38 -2.60 -5.32 4.62
CA ALA A 38 -1.60 -4.72 3.75
C ALA A 38 -0.24 -5.44 3.87
N GLU A 39 0.36 -5.74 2.72
CA GLU A 39 1.71 -6.31 2.61
C GLU A 39 2.73 -5.17 2.51
N MET A 40 3.68 -5.12 3.44
CA MET A 40 4.67 -4.05 3.56
C MET A 40 6.06 -4.65 3.53
N GLU A 41 6.95 -4.14 2.69
CA GLU A 41 8.35 -4.59 2.65
C GLU A 41 9.19 -3.85 3.68
N VAL A 42 10.01 -4.61 4.41
CA VAL A 42 11.01 -4.05 5.32
C VAL A 42 12.14 -3.48 4.50
N THR A 43 12.21 -2.15 4.42
CA THR A 43 13.35 -1.45 3.84
C THR A 43 14.21 -0.85 4.95
N ARG A 44 15.53 -0.87 4.78
CA ARG A 44 16.45 -0.25 5.75
C ARG A 44 16.69 1.20 5.35
N ASN A 45 16.23 2.13 6.16
CA ASN A 45 16.81 3.46 6.13
C ASN A 45 18.27 3.38 6.64
N GLY A 46 19.11 4.31 6.20
CA GLY A 46 20.58 4.23 6.35
C GLY A 46 21.12 3.98 7.77
N GLU A 47 22.43 3.73 7.84
CA GLU A 47 23.18 3.35 9.04
C GLU A 47 22.92 4.26 10.26
N GLY A 48 21.95 3.89 11.10
CA GLY A 48 21.68 4.54 12.39
C GLY A 48 20.25 5.00 12.66
N GLU A 49 19.31 4.88 11.71
CA GLU A 49 17.91 5.26 11.91
C GLU A 49 16.97 4.07 11.64
N ASP A 50 15.87 4.01 12.40
CA ASP A 50 14.90 2.91 12.38
C ASP A 50 14.21 2.79 11.00
N PHE A 51 13.80 1.56 10.67
CA PHE A 51 13.35 1.06 9.36
C PHE A 51 12.25 1.92 8.68
N GLU A 52 12.24 1.93 7.34
CA GLU A 52 11.23 2.61 6.52
C GLU A 52 10.37 1.56 5.79
N LEU A 53 9.06 1.76 5.73
CA LEU A 53 8.14 0.87 5.02
C LEU A 53 7.79 1.48 3.66
N GLU A 54 8.05 0.75 2.58
CA GLU A 54 7.65 1.14 1.23
C GLU A 54 6.40 0.34 0.83
N LEU A 55 5.34 1.05 0.38
CA LEU A 55 4.09 0.42 -0.06
C LEU A 55 4.31 -0.19 -1.46
N LEU A 56 4.33 -1.53 -1.54
CA LEU A 56 4.53 -2.24 -2.82
C LEU A 56 3.26 -2.26 -3.68
N GLY A 57 2.08 -2.25 -3.06
CA GLY A 57 0.79 -2.27 -3.74
C GLY A 57 -0.39 -2.40 -2.78
N VAL A 58 -1.60 -2.23 -3.32
CA VAL A 58 -2.85 -2.44 -2.59
C VAL A 58 -3.50 -3.73 -3.07
N LEU A 59 -3.71 -4.66 -2.14
CA LEU A 59 -4.36 -5.93 -2.43
C LEU A 59 -5.87 -5.72 -2.59
N THR A 60 -6.39 -5.93 -3.80
CA THR A 60 -7.82 -5.75 -4.12
C THR A 60 -8.40 -7.00 -4.76
N THR A 61 -9.72 -7.19 -4.64
CA THR A 61 -10.42 -8.34 -5.21
C THR A 61 -11.09 -7.94 -6.52
N CYS A 62 -10.84 -8.68 -7.59
CA CYS A 62 -11.51 -8.44 -8.86
C CYS A 62 -13.02 -8.76 -8.75
N PRO A 63 -13.93 -7.81 -9.04
CA PRO A 63 -15.38 -8.07 -8.97
C PRO A 63 -15.87 -9.02 -10.07
N ASN A 64 -15.07 -9.28 -11.11
CA ASN A 64 -15.43 -10.15 -12.22
C ASN A 64 -15.04 -11.62 -12.00
N CYS A 65 -13.82 -11.89 -11.54
CA CYS A 65 -13.35 -13.26 -11.29
C CYS A 65 -13.31 -13.65 -9.81
N GLY A 66 -13.43 -12.70 -8.89
CA GLY A 66 -13.33 -12.93 -7.45
C GLY A 66 -11.91 -13.28 -6.98
N GLU A 67 -10.91 -13.05 -7.83
CA GLU A 67 -9.51 -13.34 -7.50
C GLU A 67 -8.83 -12.08 -6.97
N GLU A 68 -8.03 -12.25 -5.93
CA GLU A 68 -7.23 -11.23 -5.29
C GLU A 68 -6.00 -10.93 -6.16
N PHE A 69 -5.69 -9.65 -6.34
CA PHE A 69 -4.51 -9.22 -7.08
C PHE A 69 -3.96 -7.94 -6.48
N ASP A 70 -2.66 -7.75 -6.68
CA ASP A 70 -1.94 -6.59 -6.19
C ASP A 70 -2.01 -5.44 -7.20
N VAL A 71 -2.39 -4.25 -6.73
CA VAL A 71 -2.36 -3.01 -7.49
C VAL A 71 -1.12 -2.23 -7.09
N THR A 72 -0.06 -2.39 -7.88
CA THR A 72 1.20 -1.65 -7.69
C THR A 72 1.09 -0.20 -8.16
N GLU A 73 1.97 0.65 -7.65
CA GLU A 73 2.09 2.05 -8.08
C GLU A 73 2.43 2.16 -9.58
N ASP A 74 3.24 1.24 -10.11
CA ASP A 74 3.57 1.17 -11.54
C ASP A 74 2.33 0.88 -12.41
N MET A 75 1.43 0.01 -11.91
CA MET A 75 0.14 -0.26 -12.55
C MET A 75 -0.78 0.96 -12.53
N LEU A 76 -0.76 1.75 -11.46
CA LEU A 76 -1.51 3.01 -11.36
C LEU A 76 -0.95 4.10 -12.26
N ALA A 77 0.38 4.25 -12.30
CA ALA A 77 1.06 5.20 -13.16
C ALA A 77 0.83 4.92 -14.66
N ALA A 78 0.69 3.65 -15.02
CA ALA A 78 0.36 3.23 -16.38
C ALA A 78 -1.17 3.22 -16.67
N ALA A 79 -2.01 3.24 -15.64
CA ALA A 79 -3.45 3.18 -15.78
C ALA A 79 -4.02 4.52 -16.27
N PRO A 80 -4.93 4.51 -17.26
CA PRO A 80 -5.64 5.72 -17.63
C PRO A 80 -6.61 6.13 -16.52
N VAL A 81 -6.44 7.35 -16.06
CA VAL A 81 -7.33 8.02 -15.10
C VAL A 81 -8.47 8.70 -15.86
N VAL A 82 -9.71 8.46 -15.43
CA VAL A 82 -10.91 9.07 -16.02
C VAL A 82 -11.81 9.64 -14.94
N GLU A 83 -12.54 10.71 -15.26
CA GLU A 83 -13.64 11.18 -14.41
C GLU A 83 -14.85 10.25 -14.62
N GLY A 84 -15.25 9.57 -13.55
CA GLY A 84 -16.43 8.72 -13.46
C GLY A 84 -17.72 9.53 -13.58
N MET A 85 -18.85 8.82 -13.69
CA MET A 85 -20.17 9.44 -13.92
C MET A 85 -20.63 10.36 -12.78
N ASP A 86 -20.13 10.14 -11.58
CA ASP A 86 -20.45 10.90 -10.36
C ASP A 86 -19.45 12.04 -10.10
N GLY A 87 -18.49 12.28 -11.01
CA GLY A 87 -17.44 13.29 -10.86
C GLY A 87 -16.25 12.85 -10.01
N GLU A 88 -16.18 11.56 -9.67
CA GLU A 88 -15.05 10.95 -8.96
C GLU A 88 -13.95 10.53 -9.95
N VAL A 89 -12.70 10.78 -9.58
CA VAL A 89 -11.54 10.40 -10.40
C VAL A 89 -11.23 8.93 -10.16
N VAL A 90 -11.29 8.12 -11.21
CA VAL A 90 -11.05 6.67 -11.12
C VAL A 90 -9.94 6.23 -12.07
N SER A 91 -9.09 5.32 -11.59
CA SER A 91 -8.05 4.66 -12.37
C SER A 91 -8.60 3.38 -12.98
N ILE A 92 -8.45 3.21 -14.29
CA ILE A 92 -8.87 1.98 -14.98
C ILE A 92 -7.71 0.99 -15.03
N VAL A 93 -7.79 -0.06 -14.22
CA VAL A 93 -6.79 -1.12 -14.14
C VAL A 93 -7.32 -2.41 -14.75
N ASP A 94 -6.49 -3.13 -15.51
CA ASP A 94 -6.86 -4.45 -16.04
C ASP A 94 -6.45 -5.55 -15.04
N CYS A 95 -7.41 -6.41 -14.67
CA CYS A 95 -7.12 -7.57 -13.83
C CYS A 95 -6.12 -8.52 -14.52
N PRO A 96 -5.01 -8.94 -13.88
CA PRO A 96 -4.04 -9.84 -14.50
C PRO A 96 -4.60 -11.25 -14.73
N HIS A 97 -5.62 -11.66 -13.98
CA HIS A 97 -6.24 -12.99 -14.05
C HIS A 97 -7.28 -13.10 -15.18
N CYS A 98 -8.17 -12.11 -15.28
CA CYS A 98 -9.29 -12.17 -16.22
C CYS A 98 -9.26 -11.09 -17.32
N ARG A 99 -8.33 -10.13 -17.23
CA ARG A 99 -8.25 -8.93 -18.10
C ARG A 99 -9.53 -8.12 -18.17
N ALA A 100 -10.35 -8.19 -17.12
CA ALA A 100 -11.46 -7.27 -16.96
C ALA A 100 -10.92 -5.90 -16.57
N ARG A 101 -11.49 -4.86 -17.15
CA ARG A 101 -11.26 -3.48 -16.71
C ARG A 101 -12.01 -3.26 -15.41
N ILE A 102 -11.29 -2.74 -14.43
CA ILE A 102 -11.77 -2.42 -13.10
C ILE A 102 -11.55 -0.92 -12.91
N GLU A 103 -12.60 -0.23 -12.48
CA GLU A 103 -12.55 1.17 -12.09
C GLU A 103 -12.24 1.22 -10.60
N LEU A 104 -11.09 1.79 -10.24
CA LEU A 104 -10.64 1.93 -8.87
C LEU A 104 -10.63 3.42 -8.52
N ALA A 105 -11.42 3.81 -7.53
CA ALA A 105 -11.36 5.12 -6.91
C ALA A 105 -10.28 5.06 -5.82
N PHE A 106 -9.22 5.84 -6.00
CA PHE A 106 -8.25 6.08 -4.93
C PHE A 106 -8.55 7.47 -4.39
N GLU A 107 -8.68 7.57 -3.07
CA GLU A 107 -8.55 8.86 -2.40
C GLU A 107 -7.07 9.22 -2.53
N ASP A 108 -6.69 9.88 -3.65
CA ASP A 108 -5.46 10.65 -3.68
C ASP A 108 -5.58 11.60 -2.50
N GLU A 109 -4.83 11.31 -1.44
CA GLU A 109 -4.62 12.23 -0.35
C GLU A 109 -4.24 13.54 -1.03
N GLU A 110 -5.17 14.50 -0.98
CA GLU A 110 -5.01 15.81 -1.60
C GLU A 110 -3.59 16.23 -1.28
N PRO A 111 -2.71 16.51 -2.27
CA PRO A 111 -1.40 17.03 -1.93
C PRO A 111 -1.72 18.27 -1.13
N GLU A 112 -1.53 18.20 0.20
CA GLU A 112 -1.82 19.31 1.07
C GLU A 112 -1.01 20.42 0.45
N ASP A 113 -1.73 21.38 -0.15
CA ASP A 113 -1.18 22.60 -0.64
C ASP A 113 -0.72 23.27 0.64
N VAL A 114 0.48 22.90 1.10
CA VAL A 114 1.27 23.64 2.05
C VAL A 114 1.67 24.87 1.26
N SER A 115 0.67 25.75 1.09
CA SER A 115 0.77 27.14 0.74
C SER A 115 1.62 27.78 1.83
N LEU A 116 2.93 27.53 1.71
CA LEU A 116 3.98 28.34 2.26
C LEU A 116 3.82 29.73 1.62
N ARG A 117 3.02 30.60 2.25
CA ARG A 117 3.27 32.04 2.36
C ARG A 117 2.26 32.83 3.17
#